data_AF-A0A0T5ZBT0-F1
#
_entry.id   AF-A0A0T5ZBT0-F1
#
_cell.length_a   1.000
_cell.length_b   1.000
_cell.length_c   1.000
_cell.angle_alpha   90.00
_cell.angle_beta   90.00
_cell.angle_gamma   90.00
#
_symmetry.space_group_name_H-M   'P 1'
#
loop_
_entity.id
_entity.type
_entity.pdbx_description
1 polymer ?
#
loop_
_entity_poly.entity_id
_entity_poly.type
_entity_poly.pdbx_seq_one_letter_code
_entity_poly.pdbx_strand_id
1 'polypeptide(L)'
;MDLTTNYLGMQLKNPLVPSASPLSHSIDDARRLEDAGASALIMYSLFEEAVTAEEEVMVRFLHHQDTGFSEADSFLPDHYDFSNGQDLYLENLRALK
;
A
#
# COMPACT_ATOMS: atom_id res chain seq x y z
N MET A 1 -2.33 12.34 -34.81
CA MET A 1 -3.19 13.10 -33.88
C MET A 1 -2.39 13.30 -32.61
N ASP A 2 -2.36 14.52 -32.07
CA ASP A 2 -1.67 14.81 -30.81
C ASP A 2 -2.67 14.60 -29.65
N LEU A 3 -2.31 13.76 -28.68
CA LEU A 3 -3.13 13.45 -27.50
C LEU A 3 -2.55 14.07 -26.22
N THR A 4 -1.46 14.82 -26.32
CA THR A 4 -0.83 15.44 -25.15
C THR A 4 -1.83 16.30 -24.39
N THR A 5 -1.83 16.17 -23.05
CA THR A 5 -2.81 16.83 -22.18
C THR A 5 -2.11 17.37 -20.95
N ASN A 6 -2.52 18.57 -20.51
CA ASN A 6 -2.12 19.11 -19.22
C ASN A 6 -3.20 18.81 -18.19
N TYR A 7 -2.86 18.08 -17.13
CA TYR A 7 -3.79 17.70 -16.07
C TYR A 7 -3.16 17.95 -14.70
N LEU A 8 -3.82 18.77 -13.86
CA LEU A 8 -3.34 19.17 -12.53
C LEU A 8 -1.90 19.70 -12.51
N GLY A 9 -1.47 20.39 -13.58
CA GLY A 9 -0.11 20.92 -13.72
C GLY A 9 0.93 19.90 -14.22
N MET A 10 0.50 18.67 -14.54
CA MET A 10 1.34 17.63 -15.13
C MET A 10 1.15 17.57 -16.64
N GLN A 11 2.25 17.52 -17.39
CA GLN A 11 2.22 17.31 -18.83
C GLN A 11 2.21 15.81 -19.13
N LEU A 12 1.08 15.30 -19.64
CA LEU A 12 0.86 13.89 -19.95
C LEU A 12 1.02 13.63 -21.45
N LYS A 13 1.59 12.47 -21.80
CA LYS A 13 1.75 12.00 -23.19
C LYS A 13 0.40 11.77 -23.89
N ASN A 14 -0.63 11.43 -23.13
CA ASN A 14 -2.00 11.17 -23.57
C ASN A 14 -2.96 11.34 -22.36
N PRO A 15 -4.30 11.32 -22.53
CA PRO A 15 -5.24 11.47 -21.41
C PRO A 15 -5.61 10.13 -20.74
N LEU A 16 -4.95 9.01 -21.06
CA LEU A 16 -5.30 7.68 -20.57
C LEU A 16 -4.54 7.37 -19.28
N VAL A 17 -5.30 7.15 -18.22
CA VAL A 17 -4.79 6.83 -16.89
C VAL A 17 -5.55 5.61 -16.36
N PRO A 18 -4.86 4.48 -16.08
CA PRO A 18 -5.47 3.33 -15.42
C PRO A 18 -6.02 3.71 -14.04
N SER A 19 -7.22 3.24 -13.71
CA SER A 19 -7.85 3.47 -12.40
C SER A 19 -7.11 2.76 -11.27
N ALA A 20 -7.44 3.13 -10.03
CA ALA A 20 -7.07 2.36 -8.84
C ALA A 20 -7.43 0.89 -9.06
N SER A 21 -6.43 0.00 -9.01
CA SER A 21 -6.60 -1.42 -9.29
C SER A 21 -5.45 -2.23 -8.67
N PRO A 22 -5.56 -3.56 -8.60
CA PRO A 22 -4.46 -4.41 -8.11
C PRO A 22 -3.13 -4.21 -8.83
N LEU A 23 -3.16 -3.71 -10.07
CA LEU A 23 -1.97 -3.48 -10.90
C LEU A 23 -1.05 -2.38 -10.37
N SER A 24 -1.53 -1.51 -9.47
CA SER A 24 -0.68 -0.51 -8.81
C SER A 24 -0.06 -0.99 -7.50
N HIS A 25 -0.26 -2.25 -7.09
CA HIS A 25 0.46 -2.83 -5.96
C HIS A 25 1.88 -3.28 -6.32
N SER A 26 2.11 -3.71 -7.56
CA SER A 26 3.39 -4.24 -8.02
C SER A 26 4.12 -3.21 -8.88
N ILE A 27 5.40 -2.96 -8.58
CA ILE A 27 6.28 -2.13 -9.41
C ILE A 27 6.38 -2.68 -10.83
N ASP A 28 6.42 -4.01 -10.98
CA ASP A 28 6.55 -4.64 -12.29
C ASP A 28 5.29 -4.44 -13.13
N ASP A 29 4.10 -4.50 -12.53
CA ASP A 29 2.86 -4.24 -13.25
C ASP A 29 2.69 -2.74 -13.57
N ALA A 30 3.12 -1.85 -12.66
CA ALA A 30 3.17 -0.41 -12.94
C ALA A 30 4.08 -0.08 -14.14
N ARG A 31 5.26 -0.72 -14.22
CA ARG A 31 6.16 -0.61 -15.39
C ARG A 31 5.50 -1.12 -16.67
N ARG A 32 4.82 -2.26 -16.61
CA ARG A 32 4.10 -2.80 -17.77
C ARG A 32 2.98 -1.87 -18.24
N LEU A 33 2.32 -1.16 -17.34
CA LEU A 33 1.32 -0.15 -17.67
C LEU A 33 1.96 1.07 -18.34
N GLU A 34 3.10 1.54 -17.84
CA GLU A 34 3.90 2.60 -18.48
C GLU A 34 4.33 2.18 -19.89
N ASP A 35 4.88 0.97 -20.05
CA ASP A 35 5.31 0.41 -21.34
C ASP A 35 4.14 0.26 -22.32
N ALA A 36 2.94 -0.03 -21.81
CA ALA A 36 1.70 -0.07 -22.59
C ALA A 36 1.17 1.32 -22.98
N GLY A 37 1.80 2.40 -22.49
CA GLY A 37 1.51 3.78 -22.87
C GLY A 37 0.66 4.55 -21.85
N ALA A 38 0.47 4.05 -20.63
CA ALA A 38 -0.15 4.83 -19.57
C ALA A 38 0.69 6.08 -19.27
N SER A 39 0.06 7.25 -19.26
CA SER A 39 0.76 8.51 -19.02
C SER A 39 0.92 8.86 -17.54
N ALA A 40 0.11 8.23 -16.69
CA ALA A 40 0.14 8.31 -15.24
C ALA A 40 -0.48 7.04 -14.65
N LEU A 41 -0.36 6.85 -13.34
CA LEU A 41 -0.92 5.73 -12.60
C LEU A 41 -1.76 6.25 -11.43
N ILE A 42 -2.85 5.55 -11.10
CA ILE A 42 -3.61 5.77 -9.87
C ILE A 42 -3.29 4.63 -8.89
N MET A 43 -2.83 5.00 -7.70
CA MET A 43 -2.55 4.04 -6.63
C MET A 43 -3.80 3.32 -6.17
N TYR A 44 -3.62 2.11 -5.65
CA TYR A 44 -4.70 1.35 -5.04
C TYR A 44 -5.26 2.10 -3.83
N SER A 45 -6.54 1.88 -3.56
CA SER A 45 -7.25 2.62 -2.53
C SER A 45 -6.72 2.28 -1.14
N LEU A 46 -6.49 3.32 -0.34
CA LEU A 46 -6.21 3.22 1.09
C LEU A 46 -7.49 3.61 1.86
N PHE A 47 -7.97 2.72 2.73
CA PHE A 47 -9.20 2.91 3.50
C PHE A 47 -8.88 2.99 4.99
N GLU A 48 -9.51 3.93 5.69
CA GLU A 48 -9.33 4.14 7.12
C GLU A 48 -9.74 2.91 7.92
N GLU A 49 -10.83 2.24 7.53
CA GLU A 49 -11.35 1.06 8.23
C GLU A 49 -10.36 -0.11 8.20
N ALA A 50 -9.64 -0.27 7.08
CA ALA A 50 -8.62 -1.30 6.94
C ALA A 50 -7.41 -1.00 7.84
N VAL A 51 -6.98 0.26 7.85
CA VAL A 51 -5.89 0.75 8.69
C VAL A 51 -6.22 0.58 10.18
N THR A 52 -7.38 1.06 10.62
CA THR A 52 -7.82 0.97 12.01
C THR A 52 -7.97 -0.48 12.46
N ALA A 53 -8.53 -1.34 11.60
CA ALA A 53 -8.65 -2.76 11.92
C ALA A 53 -7.29 -3.45 12.08
N GLU A 54 -6.28 -3.09 11.26
CA GLU A 54 -4.91 -3.59 11.40
C GLU A 54 -4.29 -3.15 12.73
N GLU A 55 -4.47 -1.88 13.11
CA GLU A 55 -4.01 -1.34 14.40
C GLU A 55 -4.69 -2.02 15.60
N GLU A 56 -6.01 -2.22 15.56
CA GLU A 56 -6.76 -2.90 16.62
C GLU A 56 -6.32 -4.36 16.78
N VAL A 57 -6.09 -5.05 15.68
CA VAL A 57 -5.56 -6.42 15.66
C VAL A 57 -4.17 -6.44 16.31
N MET A 58 -3.30 -5.49 15.96
CA MET A 58 -1.97 -5.34 16.56
C MET A 58 -2.04 -5.13 18.07
N VAL A 59 -2.86 -4.18 18.52
CA VAL A 59 -3.09 -3.89 19.95
C VAL A 59 -3.57 -5.13 20.69
N ARG A 60 -4.52 -5.88 20.11
CA ARG A 60 -5.01 -7.12 20.69
C ARG A 60 -3.90 -8.15 20.84
N PHE A 61 -3.07 -8.32 19.81
CA PHE A 61 -1.96 -9.28 19.82
C PHE A 61 -0.87 -8.93 20.83
N LEU A 62 -0.58 -7.65 21.05
CA LEU A 62 0.48 -7.21 21.97
C LEU A 62 0.00 -7.14 23.43
N HIS A 63 -1.19 -6.59 23.69
CA HIS A 63 -1.65 -6.34 25.06
C HIS A 63 -2.34 -7.52 25.75
N HIS A 64 -2.89 -8.48 25.00
CA HIS A 64 -3.59 -9.63 25.62
C HIS A 64 -2.66 -10.80 25.96
N GLN A 65 -1.36 -10.74 25.63
CA GLN A 65 -0.40 -11.79 26.01
C GLN A 65 -0.23 -11.90 27.53
N ASP A 66 -0.23 -10.76 28.23
CA ASP A 66 -0.05 -10.69 29.68
C ASP A 66 -1.25 -11.21 30.49
N THR A 67 -2.41 -11.43 29.86
CA THR A 67 -3.67 -11.71 30.58
C THR A 67 -3.95 -13.18 30.83
N GLY A 68 -2.99 -14.08 30.56
CA GLY A 68 -3.18 -15.50 30.80
C GLY A 68 -1.90 -16.25 31.10
N PHE A 69 -2.00 -17.09 32.14
CA PHE A 69 -1.21 -18.31 32.36
C PHE A 69 0.07 -18.18 33.21
N SER A 70 0.04 -18.79 34.41
CA SER A 70 1.18 -18.91 35.32
C SER A 70 2.27 -19.89 34.86
N GLU A 71 2.12 -20.55 33.72
CA GLU A 71 3.01 -21.63 33.25
C GLU A 71 3.75 -21.34 31.93
N ALA A 72 3.42 -20.25 31.22
CA ALA A 72 4.08 -19.85 29.98
C ALA A 72 4.13 -18.32 29.84
N ASP A 73 5.30 -17.76 29.55
CA ASP A 73 5.50 -16.30 29.37
C ASP A 73 4.87 -15.76 28.07
N SER A 74 4.74 -16.59 27.01
CA SER A 74 4.04 -16.23 25.76
C SER A 74 3.80 -17.47 24.86
N PHE A 75 2.85 -17.38 23.91
CA PHE A 75 2.52 -18.42 22.91
C PHE A 75 2.81 -18.01 21.47
N LEU A 76 3.27 -16.77 21.24
CA LEU A 76 3.54 -16.23 19.91
C LEU A 76 5.01 -15.82 19.80
N PRO A 77 5.62 -15.86 18.60
CA PRO A 77 6.98 -15.38 18.41
C PRO A 77 7.11 -13.91 18.83
N ASP A 78 8.26 -13.52 19.38
CA ASP A 78 8.61 -12.11 19.58
C ASP A 78 8.68 -11.42 18.22
N HIS A 79 7.65 -10.65 17.90
CA HIS A 79 7.55 -9.94 16.63
C HIS A 79 8.23 -8.57 16.75
N TYR A 80 9.52 -8.50 16.44
CA TYR A 80 10.30 -7.25 16.50
C TYR A 80 10.18 -6.36 15.23
N ASP A 81 9.70 -6.90 14.10
CA ASP A 81 9.61 -6.19 12.82
C ASP A 81 8.24 -6.40 12.14
N PHE A 82 7.16 -5.89 12.73
CA PHE A 82 5.91 -5.73 11.98
C PHE A 82 5.93 -4.37 11.25
N SER A 83 6.08 -4.41 9.93
CA SER A 83 5.83 -3.25 9.07
C SER A 83 4.33 -2.97 9.04
N ASN A 84 3.91 -1.76 9.44
CA ASN A 84 2.53 -1.30 9.33
C ASN A 84 2.12 -1.28 7.84
N GLY A 85 0.90 -1.70 7.50
CA GLY A 85 0.37 -1.60 6.14
C GLY A 85 0.48 -0.20 5.54
N GLN A 86 0.45 0.85 6.36
CA GLN A 86 0.73 2.23 5.94
C GLN A 86 2.19 2.44 5.51
N ASP A 87 3.14 1.90 6.28
CA ASP A 87 4.57 2.02 5.97
C ASP A 87 4.89 1.32 4.65
N LEU A 88 4.33 0.13 4.45
CA LEU A 88 4.45 -0.60 3.19
C LEU A 88 3.87 0.18 2.01
N TYR A 89 2.73 0.87 2.21
CA TYR A 89 2.15 1.76 1.20
C TYR A 89 3.10 2.92 0.84
N LEU A 90 3.71 3.55 1.84
CA LEU A 90 4.68 4.63 1.65
C LEU A 90 5.97 4.16 0.99
N GLU A 91 6.46 2.97 1.34
CA GLU A 91 7.60 2.33 0.69
C GLU A 91 7.31 2.06 -0.79
N ASN A 92 6.13 1.55 -1.10
CA ASN A 92 5.70 1.32 -2.48
C ASN A 92 5.65 2.63 -3.29
N LEU A 93 5.07 3.69 -2.71
CA LEU A 93 5.08 5.03 -3.30
C LEU A 93 6.50 5.55 -3.57
N ARG A 94 7.45 5.30 -2.66
CA ARG A 94 8.86 5.68 -2.84
C ARG A 94 9.54 4.88 -3.94
N ALA A 95 9.21 3.60 -4.08
CA ALA A 95 9.77 2.73 -5.11
C ALA A 95 9.21 3.02 -6.52
N LEU A 96 8.00 3.59 -6.60
CA LEU A 96 7.37 4.02 -7.86
C LEU A 96 7.86 5.38 -8.38
N LYS A 97 8.42 6.22 -7.51
CA LYS A 97 8.92 7.55 -7.86
C LYS A 97 10.31 7.49 -8.49
#